data_AF-A0A1F8QPL5-F1
#
_entry.id   AF-A0A1F8QPL5-F1
#
_cell.length_a   1.000
_cell.length_b   1.000
_cell.length_c   1.000
_cell.angle_alpha   90.00
_cell.angle_beta   90.00
_cell.angle_gamma   90.00
#
_symmetry.space_group_name_H-M   'P 1'
#
loop_
_entity.id
_entity.type
_entity.pdbx_description
1 polymer ?
#
loop_
_entity_poly.entity_id
_entity_poly.type
_entity_poly.pdbx_seq_one_letter_code
_entity_poly.pdbx_strand_id
1 'polypeptide(L)'
;MPLMDFISAFVDLRPVASGAVGHCPFHDDQHPSFGVNKEGNYWQCFSGCGSGSIIDFWMKWKGIEFPQAVAELAEILGVVK
;
A
#
# COMPACT_ATOMS: atom_id res chain seq x y z
N MET A 1 4.38 -10.21 -6.94
CA MET A 1 4.42 -8.77 -7.28
C MET A 1 4.99 -8.02 -6.09
N PRO A 2 6.01 -7.15 -6.26
CA PRO A 2 6.50 -6.28 -5.19
C PRO A 2 5.43 -5.32 -4.66
N LEU A 3 5.43 -5.01 -3.36
CA LEU A 3 4.44 -4.09 -2.75
C LEU A 3 4.45 -2.70 -3.43
N MET A 4 5.63 -2.19 -3.74
CA MET A 4 5.81 -0.89 -4.40
C MET A 4 5.07 -0.84 -5.74
N ASP A 5 5.23 -1.87 -6.58
CA ASP A 5 4.58 -1.91 -7.90
C ASP A 5 3.06 -1.98 -7.76
N PHE A 6 2.56 -2.76 -6.80
CA PHE A 6 1.14 -2.85 -6.51
C PHE A 6 0.56 -1.50 -6.07
N ILE A 7 1.13 -0.88 -5.04
CA ILE A 7 0.59 0.38 -4.50
C ILE A 7 0.72 1.52 -5.52
N SER A 8 1.78 1.54 -6.34
CA SER A 8 1.96 2.57 -7.37
C SER A 8 0.90 2.54 -8.48
N ALA A 9 0.11 1.46 -8.58
CA ALA A 9 -1.06 1.43 -9.45
C ALA A 9 -2.28 2.20 -8.90
N PHE A 10 -2.28 2.52 -7.60
CA PHE A 10 -3.39 3.16 -6.88
C PHE A 10 -3.02 4.53 -6.31
N VAL A 11 -1.74 4.76 -6.02
CA VAL A 11 -1.24 5.98 -5.39
C VAL A 11 -0.12 6.55 -6.24
N ASP A 12 -0.17 7.85 -6.50
CA ASP A 12 0.93 8.54 -7.19
C ASP A 12 2.14 8.63 -6.24
N LEU A 13 3.17 7.83 -6.55
CA LEU A 13 4.37 7.71 -5.75
C LEU A 13 5.60 8.04 -6.58
N ARG A 14 6.48 8.85 -6.02
CA ARG A 14 7.79 9.16 -6.59
C ARG A 14 8.85 8.20 -6.02
N PRO A 15 9.67 7.57 -6.88
CA PRO A 15 10.73 6.68 -6.42
C PRO A 15 11.82 7.45 -5.67
N VAL A 16 12.40 6.80 -4.66
CA VAL A 16 13.54 7.26 -3.86
C VAL A 16 14.49 6.08 -3.60
N ALA A 17 15.68 6.33 -3.07
CA ALA A 17 16.70 5.29 -2.90
C ALA A 17 16.21 4.06 -2.11
N SER A 18 15.41 4.25 -1.06
CA SER A 18 14.88 3.19 -0.19
C SER A 18 13.50 2.64 -0.61
N GLY A 19 12.89 3.15 -1.67
CA GLY A 19 11.56 2.76 -2.11
C GLY A 19 10.80 3.88 -2.83
N ALA A 20 9.63 4.27 -2.32
CA ALA A 20 8.81 5.32 -2.94
C ALA A 20 8.08 6.16 -1.90
N VAL A 21 7.78 7.42 -2.23
CA VAL A 21 7.07 8.36 -1.34
C VAL A 21 6.02 9.18 -2.10
N GLY A 22 4.94 9.54 -1.42
CA GLY A 22 3.86 10.38 -1.98
C GLY A 22 2.89 10.87 -0.91
N HIS A 23 1.80 11.48 -1.35
CA HIS A 23 0.70 11.90 -0.48
C HIS A 23 -0.07 10.68 0.01
N CYS A 24 -0.53 10.72 1.25
CA CYS A 24 -1.28 9.61 1.80
C CYS A 24 -2.66 9.49 1.14
N PRO A 25 -3.08 8.30 0.67
CA PRO A 25 -4.42 8.15 0.12
C PRO A 25 -5.52 8.10 1.19
N PHE A 26 -5.14 8.03 2.47
CA PHE A 26 -6.07 7.80 3.59
C PHE A 26 -6.41 9.06 4.38
N HIS A 27 -5.80 10.20 4.05
CA HIS A 27 -6.14 11.52 4.58
C HIS A 27 -5.58 12.60 3.65
N ASP A 28 -6.06 13.83 3.80
CA ASP A 28 -5.51 14.98 3.09
C ASP A 28 -4.29 15.53 3.84
N ASP A 29 -3.14 15.62 3.18
CA ASP A 29 -1.87 16.11 3.73
C ASP A 29 -1.25 17.23 2.87
N GLN A 30 -0.75 18.28 3.50
CA GLN A 30 0.01 19.33 2.79
C GLN A 30 1.39 18.85 2.33
N HIS A 31 1.94 17.82 2.97
CA HIS A 31 3.27 17.29 2.71
C HIS A 31 3.20 15.77 2.50
N PRO A 32 3.95 15.20 1.54
CA PRO A 32 3.99 13.75 1.32
C PRO A 32 4.31 12.98 2.60
N SER A 33 3.32 12.25 3.14
CA SER A 33 3.49 11.49 4.37
C SER A 33 3.44 9.97 4.18
N PHE A 34 3.28 9.48 2.96
CA PHE A 34 3.15 8.06 2.67
C PHE A 34 4.43 7.51 2.04
N GLY A 35 4.97 6.46 2.64
CA GLY A 35 6.18 5.78 2.16
C GLY A 35 5.92 4.30 1.92
N VAL A 36 6.58 3.76 0.90
CA VAL A 36 6.69 2.32 0.65
C VAL A 36 8.17 1.96 0.70
N ASN A 37 8.54 1.03 1.57
CA ASN A 37 9.90 0.54 1.69
C ASN A 37 10.09 -0.66 0.75
N LYS A 38 11.07 -0.58 -0.15
CA LYS A 38 11.31 -1.61 -1.17
C LYS A 38 11.89 -2.90 -0.57
N GLU A 39 12.83 -2.78 0.35
CA GLU A 39 13.56 -3.93 0.92
C GLU A 39 12.73 -4.63 1.99
N GLY A 40 12.16 -3.86 2.92
CA GLY A 40 11.28 -4.36 3.98
C GLY A 40 9.89 -4.75 3.50
N ASN A 41 9.50 -4.38 2.27
CA ASN A 41 8.22 -4.74 1.66
C ASN A 41 7.01 -4.36 2.52
N TYR A 42 7.01 -3.14 3.05
CA TYR A 42 5.91 -2.56 3.83
C TYR A 42 5.62 -1.12 3.41
N TRP A 43 4.42 -0.63 3.72
CA TRP A 43 4.04 0.78 3.61
C TRP A 43 3.88 1.40 4.99
N GLN A 44 3.99 2.73 5.08
CA GLN A 44 3.73 3.49 6.29
C GLN A 44 3.23 4.88 5.94
N CYS A 45 2.20 5.33 6.65
CA CYS A 45 1.87 6.75 6.75
C CYS A 45 2.53 7.33 8.00
N PHE A 46 3.45 8.29 7.81
CA PHE A 46 4.18 8.95 8.90
C PHE A 46 3.31 9.93 9.70
N SER A 47 2.10 10.24 9.23
CA SER A 47 1.08 11.02 9.95
C SER A 47 0.09 10.16 10.76
N GLY A 48 0.23 8.82 10.73
CA GLY A 48 -0.51 7.93 11.64
C GLY A 48 -1.74 7.21 11.06
N CYS A 49 -1.96 7.21 9.74
CA CYS A 49 -3.08 6.46 9.15
C CYS A 49 -2.90 4.93 9.21
N GLY A 50 -1.67 4.46 9.37
CA GLY A 50 -1.34 3.04 9.46
C GLY A 50 -0.03 2.69 8.77
N SER A 51 0.28 1.41 8.80
CA SER A 51 1.43 0.79 8.18
C SER A 51 1.16 -0.70 8.01
N GLY A 52 1.88 -1.37 7.12
CA GLY A 52 1.84 -2.83 7.04
C GLY A 52 2.19 -3.39 5.68
N SER A 53 1.69 -4.58 5.42
CA SER A 53 1.83 -5.33 4.18
C SER A 53 0.84 -4.87 3.10
N ILE A 54 0.87 -5.55 1.95
CA ILE A 54 -0.13 -5.39 0.87
C ILE A 54 -1.55 -5.68 1.37
N ILE A 55 -1.72 -6.62 2.30
CA ILE A 55 -3.04 -6.98 2.84
C ILE A 55 -3.57 -5.85 3.71
N ASP A 56 -2.73 -5.29 4.58
CA ASP A 56 -3.10 -4.16 5.45
C ASP A 56 -3.46 -2.92 4.62
N PHE A 57 -2.73 -2.68 3.53
CA PHE A 57 -3.07 -1.63 2.57
C PHE A 57 -4.45 -1.90 1.95
N TRP A 58 -4.68 -3.11 1.43
CA TRP A 58 -5.90 -3.44 0.70
C TRP A 58 -7.14 -3.42 1.59
N MET A 59 -7.04 -3.96 2.81
CA MET A 59 -8.07 -3.85 3.84
C MET A 59 -8.46 -2.38 4.06
N LYS A 60 -7.46 -1.50 4.24
CA LYS A 60 -7.70 -0.08 4.49
C LYS A 60 -8.22 0.67 3.25
N TRP A 61 -7.71 0.34 2.07
CA TRP A 61 -8.10 0.93 0.79
C TRP A 61 -9.56 0.62 0.44
N LYS A 62 -10.00 -0.62 0.70
CA LYS A 62 -11.34 -1.09 0.36
C LYS A 62 -12.33 -0.99 1.52
N GLY A 63 -11.86 -0.80 2.75
CA GLY A 63 -12.69 -0.84 3.96
C GLY A 63 -13.24 -2.25 4.23
N ILE A 64 -12.40 -3.28 4.05
CA ILE A 64 -12.78 -4.70 4.16
C ILE A 64 -11.90 -5.43 5.19
N GLU A 65 -12.40 -6.55 5.67
CA GLU A 65 -11.70 -7.40 6.65
C GLU A 65 -10.73 -8.38 5.99
N PHE A 66 -9.82 -8.93 6.80
CA PHE A 66 -8.73 -9.80 6.34
C PHE A 66 -9.15 -10.93 5.39
N PRO A 67 -10.21 -11.73 5.66
CA PRO A 67 -10.59 -12.81 4.75
C PRO A 67 -10.98 -12.33 3.35
N GLN A 68 -11.68 -11.19 3.28
CA GLN A 68 -12.09 -10.59 2.01
C GLN A 68 -10.87 -10.01 1.28
N ALA A 69 -9.98 -9.33 1.99
CA ALA A 69 -8.77 -8.76 1.39
C ALA A 69 -7.87 -9.85 0.80
N VAL A 70 -7.69 -10.97 1.51
CA VAL A 70 -6.91 -12.10 1.00
C VAL A 70 -7.56 -12.69 -0.26
N ALA A 71 -8.89 -12.86 -0.27
CA ALA A 71 -9.60 -13.39 -1.43
C ALA A 71 -9.45 -12.48 -2.67
N GLU A 72 -9.72 -11.18 -2.54
CA GLU A 72 -9.57 -10.23 -3.65
C GLU A 72 -8.13 -10.14 -4.14
N LEU A 73 -7.15 -10.08 -3.23
CA LEU A 73 -5.74 -10.05 -3.61
C LEU A 73 -5.30 -11.33 -4.31
N ALA A 74 -5.79 -12.49 -3.89
CA ALA A 74 -5.47 -13.77 -4.54
C ALA A 74 -6.02 -13.81 -5.98
N GLU A 75 -7.19 -13.24 -6.23
CA GLU A 75 -7.76 -13.07 -7.57
C GLU A 75 -6.92 -12.07 -8.41
N ILE A 76 -6.63 -10.89 -7.87
CA ILE A 76 -5.83 -9.84 -8.55
C ILE A 76 -4.44 -10.35 -8.93
N LEU A 77 -3.80 -11.12 -8.05
CA LEU A 77 -2.46 -11.65 -8.25
C LEU A 77 -2.45 -12.98 -9.03
N GLY A 78 -3.61 -13.52 -9.39
CA GLY A 78 -3.74 -14.79 -10.12
C GLY A 78 -3.22 -16.00 -9.34
N VAL A 79 -3.31 -15.97 -8.00
CA VAL A 79 -2.83 -17.04 -7.10
C VAL A 79 -3.88 -18.15 -6.95
N VAL A 80 -5.16 -17.83 -7.14
CA VAL A 80 -6.25 -18.80 -7.22
C VAL A 80 -6.75 -18.90 -8.66
N LYS A 81 -6.89 -20.15 -9.13
CA LYS A 81 -7.48 -20.53 -10.42
C LYS A 81 -8.66 -21.43 -10.16
#